data_AF-A0A0R3SR50-F1
#
_entry.id   AF-A0A0R3SR50-F1
#
_cell.length_a   1.000
_cell.length_b   1.000
_cell.length_c   1.000
_cell.angle_alpha   90.00
_cell.angle_beta   90.00
_cell.angle_gamma   90.00
#
_symmetry.space_group_name_H-M   'P 1'
#
loop_
_entity.id
_entity.type
_entity.pdbx_description
1 polymer ?
#
loop_
_entity_poly.entity_id
_entity_poly.type
_entity_poly.pdbx_seq_one_letter_code
_entity_poly.pdbx_strand_id
1 'polypeptide(L)'
;MIRVKEEARRWTALVESKVAGGQEVADHQPIYPTLAILTGNRSRFLIKHKSVTFGRVASNYTPDIDLSCEDEASRISRCHGRIILEDDGVFWLKNFSKHPIQVDNKIVLKGSHQFIFIISSLI
;
A
#
# COMPACT_ATOMS: atom_id res chain seq x y z
N MET A 1 16.98 13.21 -21.48
CA MET A 1 17.18 14.04 -20.27
C MET A 1 16.78 15.50 -20.44
N ILE A 2 17.09 16.17 -21.55
CA ILE A 2 16.82 17.62 -21.74
C ILE A 2 15.31 17.94 -21.74
N ARG A 3 14.50 17.16 -22.47
CA ARG A 3 13.05 17.36 -22.59
C ARG A 3 12.29 17.31 -21.25
N VAL A 4 12.61 16.34 -20.38
CA VAL A 4 12.00 16.21 -19.04
C VAL A 4 12.32 17.42 -18.17
N LYS A 5 13.54 17.96 -18.28
CA LYS A 5 13.99 19.14 -17.52
C LYS A 5 13.29 20.41 -18.01
N GLU A 6 13.05 20.52 -19.32
CA GLU A 6 12.26 21.59 -19.95
C GLU A 6 10.79 21.56 -19.49
N GLU A 7 10.19 20.37 -19.50
CA GLU A 7 8.80 20.16 -19.08
C GLU A 7 8.63 20.47 -17.59
N ALA A 8 9.54 20.00 -16.74
CA ALA A 8 9.53 20.32 -15.30
C ALA A 8 9.59 21.83 -15.04
N ARG A 9 10.49 22.55 -15.73
CA ARG A 9 10.58 24.02 -15.63
C ARG A 9 9.28 24.73 -16.04
N ARG A 10 8.64 24.25 -17.11
CA ARG A 10 7.35 24.77 -17.58
C ARG A 10 6.25 24.58 -16.54
N TRP A 11 6.21 23.41 -15.91
CA TRP A 11 5.28 23.12 -14.82
C TRP A 11 5.51 24.02 -13.60
N THR A 12 6.78 24.21 -13.19
CA THR A 12 7.12 25.11 -12.08
C THR A 12 6.65 26.54 -12.34
N ALA A 13 6.95 27.08 -13.52
CA ALA A 13 6.56 28.46 -13.87
C ALA A 13 5.03 28.65 -13.90
N LEU A 14 4.27 27.63 -14.32
CA LEU A 14 2.81 27.64 -14.29
C LEU A 14 2.24 27.65 -12.87
N VAL A 15 2.84 26.87 -11.96
CA VAL A 15 2.44 26.82 -10.55
C VAL A 15 2.73 28.15 -9.87
N GLU A 16 3.94 28.70 -10.04
CA GLU A 16 4.35 29.99 -9.48
C GLU A 16 3.45 31.13 -9.95
N SER A 17 3.09 31.16 -11.24
CA SER A 17 2.17 32.14 -11.81
C SER A 17 0.79 32.10 -11.17
N LYS A 18 0.24 30.90 -10.91
CA LYS A 18 -1.07 30.74 -10.25
C LYS A 18 -1.04 31.13 -8.76
N VAL A 19 0.03 30.79 -8.06
CA VAL A 19 0.24 31.19 -6.65
C VAL A 19 0.36 32.71 -6.54
N ALA A 20 1.13 33.35 -7.43
CA ALA A 20 1.27 34.80 -7.47
C ALA A 20 -0.05 35.53 -7.80
N GLY A 21 -0.96 34.87 -8.53
CA GLY A 21 -2.31 35.36 -8.80
C GLY A 21 -3.29 35.25 -7.63
N GLY A 22 -2.84 34.84 -6.44
CA GLY A 22 -3.69 34.67 -5.25
C GLY A 22 -4.59 33.45 -5.31
N GLN A 23 -4.38 32.56 -6.29
CA GLN A 23 -5.12 31.31 -6.37
C GLN A 23 -4.44 30.31 -5.44
N GLU A 24 -5.13 29.90 -4.36
CA GLU A 24 -4.67 28.81 -3.50
C GLU A 24 -4.50 27.56 -4.36
N VAL A 25 -3.25 27.21 -4.64
CA VAL A 25 -2.90 25.89 -5.16
C VAL A 25 -3.00 24.96 -3.95
N ALA A 26 -4.21 24.54 -3.63
CA ALA A 26 -4.40 23.38 -2.78
C ALA A 26 -3.73 22.23 -3.54
N ASP A 27 -2.56 21.80 -3.07
CA ASP A 27 -2.08 20.48 -3.40
C ASP A 27 -3.13 19.53 -2.82
N HIS A 28 -4.09 19.13 -3.66
CA HIS A 28 -5.04 18.09 -3.33
C HIS A 28 -4.33 16.72 -3.28
N GLN A 29 -3.07 16.68 -2.83
CA GLN A 29 -2.53 15.47 -2.24
C GLN A 29 -3.58 15.00 -1.24
N PRO A 30 -4.13 13.78 -1.43
CA PRO A 30 -5.11 13.26 -0.50
C PRO A 30 -4.47 13.34 0.90
N ILE A 31 -5.24 13.79 1.89
CA ILE A 31 -4.78 13.96 3.29
C ILE A 31 -4.07 12.68 3.82
N TYR A 32 -4.32 11.54 3.18
CA TYR A 32 -3.45 10.37 3.19
C TYR A 32 -3.16 9.94 1.75
N PRO A 33 -2.01 10.27 1.13
CA PRO A 33 -1.64 9.65 -0.13
C PRO A 33 -1.63 8.13 0.10
N THR A 34 -2.08 7.36 -0.89
CA THR A 34 -2.06 5.90 -0.79
C THR A 34 -0.64 5.47 -0.45
N LEU A 35 -0.44 4.87 0.73
CA LEU A 35 0.87 4.52 1.26
C LEU A 35 1.49 3.38 0.44
N ALA A 36 0.63 2.48 -0.02
CA ALA A 36 1.00 1.26 -0.71
C ALA A 36 -0.19 0.70 -1.49
N ILE A 37 0.09 -0.10 -2.52
CA ILE A 37 -0.93 -0.88 -3.24
C ILE A 37 -0.60 -2.36 -3.08
N LEU A 38 -1.53 -3.14 -2.56
CA LEU A 38 -1.45 -4.59 -2.58
C LEU A 38 -2.14 -5.10 -3.84
N THR A 39 -1.40 -5.75 -4.73
CA THR A 39 -1.93 -6.31 -5.98
C THR A 39 -1.95 -7.84 -5.87
N GLY A 40 -3.13 -8.43 -6.02
CA GLY A 40 -3.36 -9.86 -6.19
C GLY A 40 -3.63 -10.23 -7.65
N ASN A 41 -4.07 -11.46 -7.90
CA ASN A 41 -4.37 -11.91 -9.26
C ASN A 41 -5.65 -11.27 -9.80
N ARG A 42 -6.65 -11.10 -8.92
CA ARG A 42 -7.99 -10.59 -9.28
C ARG A 42 -8.33 -9.27 -8.59
N SER A 43 -7.48 -8.80 -7.68
CA SER A 43 -7.78 -7.70 -6.80
C SER A 43 -6.62 -6.71 -6.66
N ARG A 44 -6.96 -5.44 -6.38
CA ARG A 44 -6.00 -4.39 -6.03
C ARG A 44 -6.56 -3.61 -4.85
N PHE A 45 -5.80 -3.51 -3.78
CA PHE A 45 -6.18 -2.82 -2.55
C PHE A 45 -5.27 -1.64 -2.29
N LEU A 46 -5.86 -0.50 -1.96
CA LEU A 46 -5.13 0.70 -1.58
C LEU A 46 -4.93 0.70 -0.06
N ILE A 47 -3.67 0.71 0.37
CA ILE A 47 -3.31 0.80 1.78
C ILE A 47 -3.23 2.28 2.14
N LYS A 48 -4.14 2.72 3.01
CA LYS A 48 -4.27 4.12 3.44
C LYS A 48 -3.91 4.35 4.92
N HIS A 49 -3.74 3.26 5.68
CA HIS A 49 -3.44 3.31 7.11
C HIS A 49 -2.09 2.66 7.39
N LYS A 50 -1.40 3.12 8.45
CA LYS A 50 -0.12 2.55 8.88
C LYS A 50 -0.23 1.09 9.33
N SER A 51 -1.41 0.60 9.68
CA SER A 51 -1.60 -0.78 10.12
C SER A 51 -2.87 -1.30 9.49
N VAL A 52 -2.76 -2.35 8.69
CA VAL A 52 -3.89 -2.98 8.00
C VAL A 52 -3.82 -4.49 8.14
N THR A 53 -4.95 -5.10 8.48
CA THR A 53 -5.14 -6.54 8.57
C THR A 53 -5.61 -7.11 7.23
N PHE A 54 -5.11 -8.29 6.88
CA PHE A 54 -5.53 -8.99 5.67
C PHE A 54 -5.93 -10.42 5.98
N GLY A 55 -6.90 -10.93 5.23
CA GLY A 55 -7.36 -12.30 5.36
C GLY A 55 -8.66 -12.53 4.61
N ARG A 56 -9.40 -13.56 5.01
CA ARG A 56 -10.67 -13.92 4.40
C ARG A 56 -11.84 -13.44 5.27
N VAL A 57 -12.84 -12.79 4.67
CA VAL A 57 -14.06 -12.42 5.38
C VAL A 57 -14.77 -13.65 5.97
N ALA A 58 -15.35 -13.45 7.16
CA ALA A 58 -16.20 -14.42 7.84
C ALA A 58 -17.34 -13.68 8.56
N SER A 59 -18.39 -14.40 8.94
CA SER A 59 -19.56 -13.82 9.60
C SER A 59 -19.25 -13.03 10.88
N ASN A 60 -18.13 -13.34 11.54
CA ASN A 60 -17.71 -12.73 12.79
C ASN A 60 -16.44 -11.87 12.69
N TYR A 61 -15.87 -11.71 11.49
CA TYR A 61 -14.61 -11.00 11.31
C TYR A 61 -14.47 -10.46 9.89
N THR A 62 -14.21 -9.16 9.79
CA THR A 62 -13.96 -8.46 8.53
C THR A 62 -12.54 -7.86 8.58
N PRO A 63 -11.58 -8.38 7.80
CA PRO A 63 -10.27 -7.78 7.68
C PRO A 63 -10.34 -6.46 6.89
N ASP A 64 -9.35 -5.59 7.05
CA ASP A 64 -9.24 -4.35 6.26
C ASP A 64 -9.04 -4.64 4.77
N ILE A 65 -8.33 -5.74 4.47
CA ILE A 65 -8.09 -6.26 3.13
C ILE A 65 -8.70 -7.66 3.04
N ASP A 66 -9.79 -7.77 2.27
CA ASP A 66 -10.46 -9.04 2.04
C ASP A 66 -9.93 -9.76 0.80
N LEU A 67 -9.27 -10.89 1.03
CA LEU A 67 -8.71 -11.76 -0.01
C LEU A 67 -9.65 -12.90 -0.41
N SER A 68 -10.95 -12.84 -0.03
CA SER A 68 -11.94 -13.87 -0.38
C SER A 68 -12.15 -14.03 -1.89
N CYS A 69 -11.86 -12.99 -2.68
CA CYS A 69 -12.02 -12.99 -4.13
C CYS A 69 -10.85 -13.66 -4.88
N GLU A 70 -9.79 -14.07 -4.17
CA GLU A 70 -8.66 -14.77 -4.78
C GLU A 70 -8.96 -16.26 -4.98
N ASP A 71 -8.38 -16.86 -6.01
CA ASP A 71 -8.66 -18.24 -6.46
C ASP A 71 -8.45 -19.32 -5.38
N GLU A 72 -7.70 -18.99 -4.33
CA GLU A 72 -7.34 -19.91 -3.25
C GLU A 72 -7.72 -19.34 -1.87
N ALA A 73 -8.86 -18.67 -1.79
CA ALA A 73 -9.40 -18.13 -0.54
C ALA A 73 -9.50 -19.17 0.59
N SER A 74 -9.65 -20.47 0.26
CA SER A 74 -9.73 -21.55 1.23
C SER A 74 -8.46 -21.71 2.09
N ARG A 75 -7.28 -21.42 1.52
CA ARG A 75 -5.98 -21.45 2.23
C ARG A 75 -5.68 -20.15 2.97
N ILE A 76 -6.57 -19.16 2.84
CA ILE A 76 -6.45 -17.88 3.52
C ILE A 76 -7.22 -17.95 4.84
N SER A 77 -6.50 -17.87 5.95
CA SER A 77 -7.10 -17.69 7.27
C SER A 77 -7.88 -16.39 7.36
N ARG A 78 -8.90 -16.38 8.22
CA ARG A 78 -9.76 -15.20 8.45
C ARG A 78 -8.96 -13.97 8.85
N CYS A 79 -8.07 -14.12 9.83
CA CYS A 79 -7.02 -13.16 10.16
C CYS A 79 -5.69 -13.78 9.72
N HIS A 80 -5.27 -13.50 8.49
CA HIS A 80 -4.09 -14.14 7.90
C HIS A 80 -2.82 -13.45 8.38
N GLY A 81 -2.82 -12.13 8.37
CA GLY A 81 -1.68 -11.34 8.80
C GLY A 81 -2.01 -9.87 8.93
N ARG A 82 -0.96 -9.08 9.19
CA ARG A 82 -1.03 -7.63 9.25
C ARG A 82 0.18 -7.03 8.55
N ILE A 83 -0.07 -5.95 7.82
CA ILE A 83 0.94 -5.09 7.22
C ILE A 83 1.04 -3.84 8.08
N ILE A 84 2.26 -3.48 8.49
CA ILE A 84 2.54 -2.36 9.38
C ILE A 84 3.58 -1.46 8.71
N LEU A 85 3.30 -0.17 8.57
CA LEU A 85 4.25 0.87 8.22
C LEU A 85 4.82 1.43 9.51
N GLU A 86 6.09 1.16 9.75
CA GLU A 86 6.83 1.74 10.87
C GLU A 86 7.24 3.20 10.56
N ASP A 87 7.65 3.94 11.59
CA ASP A 87 7.99 5.36 11.46
C ASP A 87 9.26 5.62 10.65
N ASP A 88 10.08 4.58 10.44
CA ASP A 88 11.24 4.60 9.54
C ASP A 88 10.86 4.48 8.04
N GLY A 89 9.56 4.32 7.74
CA GLY A 89 9.04 4.17 6.39
C GLY A 89 9.10 2.74 5.86
N VAL A 90 9.48 1.75 6.70
CA VAL A 90 9.57 0.34 6.31
C VAL A 90 8.25 -0.37 6.56
N PHE A 91 7.82 -1.17 5.59
CA PHE A 91 6.67 -2.05 5.75
C PHE A 91 7.08 -3.40 6.33
N TRP A 92 6.34 -3.86 7.34
CA TRP A 92 6.47 -5.15 7.98
C TRP A 92 5.22 -5.99 7.75
N LEU A 93 5.42 -7.24 7.38
CA LEU A 93 4.38 -8.23 7.28
C LEU A 93 4.50 -9.23 8.42
N LYS A 94 3.44 -9.34 9.22
CA LYS A 94 3.34 -10.31 10.31
C LYS A 94 2.36 -11.43 9.94
N ASN A 95 2.79 -12.68 10.10
CA ASN A 95 1.94 -13.84 9.86
C ASN A 95 1.23 -14.28 11.14
N PHE A 96 -0.11 -14.30 11.13
CA PHE A 96 -0.92 -14.85 12.23
C PHE A 96 -1.50 -16.22 11.90
N SER A 97 -1.47 -16.60 10.63
CA SER A 97 -2.08 -17.80 10.11
C SER A 97 -1.19 -19.03 10.38
N LYS A 98 -1.79 -20.22 10.30
CA LYS A 98 -1.04 -21.49 10.26
C LYS A 98 -0.33 -21.72 8.92
N HIS A 99 -0.71 -20.97 7.89
CA HIS A 99 -0.19 -21.12 6.55
C HIS A 99 1.06 -20.23 6.40
N PRO A 100 2.18 -20.75 5.88
CA PRO A 100 3.35 -19.93 5.62
C PRO A 100 3.04 -18.88 4.56
N ILE A 101 3.61 -17.69 4.74
CA ILE A 101 3.57 -16.62 3.74
C ILE A 101 4.95 -16.55 3.10
N GLN A 102 5.01 -16.55 1.78
CA GLN A 102 6.26 -16.39 1.05
C GLN A 102 6.44 -14.93 0.64
N VAL A 103 7.55 -14.31 1.05
CA VAL A 103 7.94 -12.93 0.74
C VAL A 103 9.36 -12.98 0.18
N ASP A 104 9.58 -12.54 -1.07
CA ASP A 104 10.91 -12.47 -1.69
C ASP A 104 11.73 -13.76 -1.52
N ASN A 105 11.08 -14.92 -1.76
CA ASN A 105 11.64 -16.27 -1.57
C ASN A 105 11.98 -16.66 -0.12
N LYS A 106 11.58 -15.85 0.87
CA LYS A 106 11.65 -16.18 2.30
C LYS A 106 10.30 -16.62 2.82
N ILE A 107 10.30 -17.62 3.69
CA ILE A 107 9.09 -18.15 4.32
C ILE A 107 8.90 -17.47 5.68
N VAL A 108 7.75 -16.83 5.87
CA VAL A 108 7.31 -16.23 7.12
C VAL A 108 6.35 -17.20 7.82
N LEU A 109 6.83 -17.81 8.90
CA LEU A 109 6.04 -18.73 9.71
C LEU A 109 5.11 -17.98 10.67
N LYS A 110 4.16 -18.70 11.26
CA LYS A 110 3.22 -18.16 12.25
C LYS A 110 3.96 -17.47 13.40
N GLY A 111 3.55 -16.25 13.74
CA GLY A 111 4.14 -15.46 14.81
C GLY A 111 5.39 -14.68 14.40
N SER A 112 6.00 -15.04 13.28
CA SER A 112 7.13 -14.31 12.71
C SER A 112 6.67 -13.10 11.90
N HIS A 113 7.60 -12.18 11.68
CA HIS A 113 7.43 -10.99 10.87
C HIS A 113 8.62 -10.83 9.93
N GLN A 114 8.39 -10.22 8.77
CA GLN A 114 9.39 -10.00 7.73
C GLN A 114 9.11 -8.63 7.12
N PHE A 115 10.15 -7.82 6.95
CA PHE A 115 10.01 -6.57 6.21
C PHE A 115 9.70 -6.89 4.74
N ILE A 116 8.88 -6.07 4.11
CA ILE A 116 8.49 -6.18 2.71
C ILE A 116 8.84 -4.88 2.00
N PHE A 117 9.36 -4.98 0.78
CA PHE A 117 9.49 -3.82 -0.08
C PHE A 117 8.19 -3.64 -0.85
N ILE A 118 7.48 -2.54 -0.58
CA ILE A 118 6.35 -2.14 -1.42
C ILE A 118 6.86 -1.10 -2.41
N ILE A 119 6.77 -1.41 -3.70
CA ILE A 119 7.04 -0.44 -4.75
C ILE A 119 5.85 0.53 -4.76
N SER A 120 5.96 1.64 -4.03
CA SER A 120 5.06 2.78 -4.20
C SER A 120 5.35 3.38 -5.58
N SER A 121 4.63 2.93 -6.61
CA SER A 121 4.56 3.68 -7.86
C SER A 121 3.57 4.82 -7.66
N LEU A 122 4.07 5.99 -7.23
CA LEU A 122 3.51 7.26 -7.70
C LEU A 122 4.56 7.89 -8.60
N ILE A 123 4.22 8.00 -9.88
CA ILE A 123 4.83 8.95 -10.82
C ILE A 123 4.39 10.36 -10.39
#